data_AF-A0A6A5GI79-F1
#
_entry.id   AF-A0A6A5GI79-F1
#
_cell.length_a   1.000
_cell.length_b   1.000
_cell.length_c   1.000
_cell.angle_alpha   90.00
_cell.angle_beta   90.00
_cell.angle_gamma   90.00
#
_symmetry.space_group_name_H-M   'P 1'
#
loop_
_entity.id
_entity.type
_entity.pdbx_description
1 polymer ?
#
loop_
_entity_poly.entity_id
_entity_poly.type
_entity_poly.pdbx_seq_one_letter_code
_entity_poly.pdbx_strand_id
1 'polypeptide(L)'
;MVVSGEAREHPMGIVGYQVAKLLDAITLKKKDVILQLFNTTADDQKNVDQFIEKFQGIGITILSAKFINNGRIESDVLISGKIPGKIFMSKSPGSLTGWKITQLGIEKPKSVGKRHWEFSMCYVGLLWCAIESVVEWGNHIHEQ
;
A
#
# COMPACT_ATOMS: atom_id res chain seq x y z
N MET A 1 -36.94 -14.90 -9.93
CA MET A 1 -36.17 -14.85 -8.67
C MET A 1 -34.70 -14.88 -9.06
N VAL A 2 -34.08 -13.72 -9.25
CA VAL A 2 -32.69 -13.63 -9.71
C VAL A 2 -31.80 -13.76 -8.47
N VAL A 3 -31.12 -14.89 -8.34
CA VAL A 3 -30.05 -15.08 -7.36
C VAL A 3 -28.83 -14.33 -7.91
N SER A 4 -28.75 -13.03 -7.64
CA SER A 4 -27.49 -12.28 -7.82
C SER A 4 -26.62 -12.53 -6.60
N GLY A 5 -25.92 -13.66 -6.62
CA GLY A 5 -24.83 -13.95 -5.70
C GLY A 5 -23.59 -13.13 -6.07
N GLU A 6 -23.65 -11.80 -5.92
CA GLU A 6 -22.44 -11.06 -5.63
C GLU A 6 -22.10 -11.39 -4.18
N ALA A 7 -21.20 -12.36 -3.97
CA ALA A 7 -20.50 -12.47 -2.71
C ALA A 7 -19.92 -11.08 -2.43
N ARG A 8 -20.46 -10.36 -1.44
CA ARG A 8 -19.96 -9.04 -1.05
C ARG A 8 -18.47 -9.20 -0.82
N GLU A 9 -17.64 -8.69 -1.74
CA GLU A 9 -16.19 -8.85 -1.67
C GLU A 9 -15.71 -8.38 -0.30
N HIS A 10 -15.10 -9.28 0.46
CA HIS A 10 -14.65 -8.99 1.82
C HIS A 10 -13.43 -8.06 1.74
N PRO A 11 -13.34 -6.96 2.52
CA PRO A 11 -12.21 -6.02 2.47
C PRO A 11 -10.84 -6.70 2.56
N MET A 12 -10.71 -7.71 3.43
CA MET A 12 -9.48 -8.50 3.54
C MET A 12 -9.10 -9.21 2.23
N GLY A 13 -10.08 -9.75 1.50
CA GLY A 13 -9.84 -10.41 0.21
C GLY A 13 -9.40 -9.42 -0.86
N ILE A 14 -10.02 -8.24 -0.90
CA ILE A 14 -9.66 -7.16 -1.84
C ILE A 14 -8.22 -6.70 -1.60
N VAL A 15 -7.88 -6.38 -0.34
CA VAL A 15 -6.52 -5.92 0.01
C VAL A 15 -5.51 -7.03 -0.18
N GLY A 16 -5.85 -8.27 0.18
CA GLY A 16 -5.01 -9.46 -0.02
C GLY A 16 -4.64 -9.66 -1.48
N TYR A 17 -5.63 -9.58 -2.37
CA TYR A 17 -5.40 -9.67 -3.80
C TYR A 17 -4.52 -8.52 -4.32
N GLN A 18 -4.77 -7.28 -3.88
CA GLN A 18 -3.97 -6.12 -4.27
C GLN A 18 -2.50 -6.25 -3.85
N VAL A 19 -2.25 -6.64 -2.59
CA VAL A 19 -0.91 -6.81 -2.03
C VAL A 19 -0.18 -7.95 -2.73
N ALA A 20 -0.84 -9.08 -2.98
CA ALA A 20 -0.23 -10.18 -3.73
C ALA A 20 0.21 -9.74 -5.13
N LYS A 21 -0.66 -9.03 -5.88
CA LYS A 21 -0.31 -8.49 -7.20
C LYS A 21 0.85 -7.49 -7.14
N LEU A 22 0.91 -6.66 -6.11
CA LEU A 22 2.01 -5.72 -5.92
C LEU A 22 3.34 -6.46 -5.69
N LEU A 23 3.37 -7.43 -4.78
CA LEU A 23 4.56 -8.21 -4.47
C LEU A 23 5.05 -9.02 -5.68
N ASP A 24 4.12 -9.63 -6.44
CA ASP A 24 4.44 -10.30 -7.70
C ASP A 24 5.04 -9.33 -8.73
N ALA A 25 4.44 -8.14 -8.87
CA ALA A 25 4.90 -7.13 -9.82
C ALA A 25 6.29 -6.59 -9.45
N ILE A 26 6.58 -6.40 -8.17
CA ILE A 26 7.92 -6.02 -7.68
C ILE A 26 8.91 -7.14 -8.00
N THR A 27 8.58 -8.39 -7.64
CA THR A 27 9.46 -9.56 -7.86
C THR A 27 9.78 -9.75 -9.34
N LEU A 28 8.79 -9.57 -10.22
CA LEU A 28 8.92 -9.70 -11.66
C LEU A 28 9.35 -8.39 -12.35
N LYS A 29 9.61 -7.32 -11.59
CA LYS A 29 9.99 -5.99 -12.08
C LYS A 29 9.02 -5.40 -13.13
N LYS A 30 7.72 -5.70 -13.00
CA LYS A 30 6.64 -5.24 -13.89
C LYS A 30 6.17 -3.84 -13.54
N LYS A 31 6.89 -2.83 -14.03
CA LYS A 31 6.65 -1.40 -13.76
C LYS A 31 5.25 -0.94 -14.12
N ASP A 32 4.74 -1.35 -15.27
CA ASP A 32 3.41 -1.01 -15.77
C ASP A 32 2.31 -1.51 -14.82
N VAL A 33 2.47 -2.73 -14.30
CA VAL A 33 1.56 -3.31 -13.31
C VAL A 33 1.61 -2.53 -12.00
N ILE A 34 2.81 -2.20 -11.51
CA ILE A 34 2.97 -1.38 -10.29
C ILE A 34 2.24 -0.04 -10.47
N LEU A 35 2.50 0.68 -11.56
CA LEU A 35 1.86 1.98 -11.81
C LEU A 35 0.32 1.87 -11.92
N GLN A 36 -0.21 0.75 -12.44
CA GLN A 36 -1.66 0.53 -12.50
C GLN A 36 -2.31 0.24 -11.14
N LEU A 37 -1.56 -0.36 -10.20
CA LEU A 37 -2.04 -0.69 -8.86
C LEU A 37 -2.17 0.54 -7.95
N PHE A 38 -1.50 1.64 -8.29
CA PHE A 38 -1.51 2.89 -7.54
C PHE A 38 -2.30 3.99 -8.26
N ASN A 39 -2.74 4.98 -7.49
CA ASN A 39 -3.25 6.23 -8.02
C ASN A 39 -2.10 7.20 -8.34
N THR A 40 -1.29 6.82 -9.34
CA THR A 40 -0.03 7.47 -9.66
C THR A 40 -0.17 8.84 -10.31
N THR A 41 0.82 9.71 -10.10
CA THR A 41 1.06 10.94 -10.87
C THR A 41 2.14 10.73 -11.93
N ALA A 42 2.41 11.74 -12.76
CA ALA A 42 3.49 11.68 -13.75
C ALA A 42 4.88 11.46 -13.11
N ASP A 43 5.08 11.92 -11.87
CA ASP A 43 6.36 11.77 -11.16
C ASP A 43 6.59 10.33 -10.67
N ASP A 44 5.55 9.53 -10.46
CA ASP A 44 5.70 8.12 -10.07
C ASP A 44 6.41 7.29 -11.14
N GLN A 45 6.29 7.66 -12.42
CA GLN A 45 7.00 6.98 -13.50
C GLN A 45 8.53 7.05 -13.34
N LYS A 46 9.04 8.15 -12.77
CA LYS A 46 10.48 8.35 -12.55
C LYS A 46 11.00 7.54 -11.36
N ASN A 47 10.11 7.18 -10.44
CA ASN A 47 10.47 6.57 -9.15
C ASN A 47 10.22 5.05 -9.10
N VAL A 48 9.60 4.47 -10.13
CA VAL A 48 9.20 3.05 -10.12
C VAL A 48 10.38 2.08 -10.01
N ASP A 49 11.53 2.41 -10.62
CA ASP A 49 12.75 1.61 -10.53
C ASP A 49 13.27 1.54 -9.09
N GLN A 50 13.46 2.69 -8.48
CA GLN A 50 13.90 2.79 -7.09
C GLN A 50 12.88 2.18 -6.12
N PHE A 51 11.59 2.29 -6.42
CA PHE A 51 10.54 1.64 -5.64
C PHE A 51 10.70 0.11 -5.68
N ILE A 52 10.91 -0.48 -6.86
CA ILE A 52 11.15 -1.91 -7.01
C ILE A 52 12.37 -2.33 -6.19
N GLU A 53 13.49 -1.62 -6.33
CA GLU A 53 14.74 -1.95 -5.62
C GLU A 53 14.57 -1.92 -4.10
N LYS A 54 13.86 -0.92 -3.56
CA LYS A 54 13.69 -0.75 -2.12
C LYS A 54 12.66 -1.71 -1.52
N PHE A 55 11.64 -2.08 -2.28
CA PHE A 55 10.58 -2.99 -1.82
C PHE A 55 10.82 -4.46 -2.20
N GLN A 56 11.90 -4.76 -2.93
CA GLN A 56 12.26 -6.13 -3.28
C GLN A 56 12.54 -6.95 -2.00
N GLY A 57 11.83 -8.08 -1.87
CA GLY A 57 11.96 -8.96 -0.71
C GLY A 57 11.24 -8.49 0.56
N ILE A 58 10.54 -7.35 0.51
CA ILE A 58 9.70 -6.89 1.63
C ILE A 58 8.41 -7.72 1.67
N GLY A 59 8.15 -8.36 2.81
CA GLY A 59 6.86 -9.01 3.09
C GLY A 59 5.83 -8.01 3.60
N ILE A 60 4.56 -8.14 3.18
CA ILE A 60 3.46 -7.33 3.72
C ILE A 60 2.38 -8.29 4.23
N THR A 61 2.13 -8.27 5.53
CA THR A 61 1.07 -9.06 6.16
C THR A 61 -0.13 -8.17 6.44
N ILE A 62 -1.33 -8.59 6.06
CA ILE A 62 -2.56 -7.83 6.33
C ILE A 62 -3.12 -8.27 7.67
N LEU A 63 -3.28 -7.31 8.58
CA LEU A 63 -3.80 -7.55 9.93
C LEU A 63 -5.30 -7.34 9.99
N SER A 64 -5.78 -6.27 9.34
CA SER A 64 -7.19 -5.90 9.32
C SER A 64 -7.52 -5.16 8.03
N ALA A 65 -8.78 -5.19 7.61
CA ALA A 65 -9.29 -4.36 6.55
C ALA A 65 -10.79 -4.11 6.76
N LYS A 66 -11.23 -2.87 6.53
CA LYS A 66 -12.63 -2.47 6.63
C LYS A 66 -12.99 -1.46 5.56
N PHE A 67 -14.26 -1.47 5.14
CA PHE A 67 -14.80 -0.34 4.41
C PHE A 67 -14.96 0.85 5.35
N ILE A 68 -14.56 2.02 4.88
CA ILE A 68 -14.77 3.31 5.54
C ILE A 68 -15.71 4.17 4.68
N ASN A 69 -15.99 5.39 5.12
CA ASN A 69 -16.87 6.33 4.41
C ASN A 69 -16.48 6.44 2.93
N ASN A 70 -17.50 6.61 2.08
CA ASN A 70 -17.38 6.68 0.62
C ASN A 70 -16.89 5.38 -0.05
N GLY A 71 -17.02 4.23 0.62
CA GLY A 71 -16.69 2.92 0.04
C GLY A 71 -15.21 2.69 -0.19
N ARG A 72 -14.35 3.48 0.47
CA ARG A 72 -12.90 3.25 0.50
C ARG A 72 -12.58 2.10 1.45
N ILE A 73 -11.42 1.48 1.29
CA ILE A 73 -10.90 0.50 2.23
C ILE A 73 -9.74 1.11 3.00
N GLU A 74 -9.78 0.95 4.31
CA GLU A 74 -8.64 1.15 5.20
C GLU A 74 -8.17 -0.23 5.68
N SER A 75 -6.86 -0.45 5.65
CA SER A 75 -6.26 -1.70 6.11
C SER A 75 -5.06 -1.43 6.99
N ASP A 76 -4.95 -2.17 8.10
CA ASP A 76 -3.75 -2.27 8.89
C ASP A 76 -2.87 -3.41 8.35
N VAL A 77 -1.58 -3.12 8.18
CA VAL A 77 -0.59 -4.08 7.68
C VAL A 77 0.64 -4.12 8.57
N LEU A 78 1.43 -5.18 8.42
CA LEU A 78 2.74 -5.34 9.05
C LEU A 78 3.78 -5.58 7.96
N ILE A 79 4.67 -4.61 7.78
CA ILE A 79 5.73 -4.62 6.77
C ILE A 79 6.96 -5.32 7.38
N SER A 80 7.50 -6.30 6.66
CA SER A 80 8.59 -7.18 7.07
C SER A 80 8.39 -7.79 8.47
N GLY A 81 7.14 -8.03 8.86
CA GLY A 81 6.78 -8.62 10.16
C GLY A 81 7.05 -7.73 11.38
N LYS A 82 7.44 -6.46 11.20
CA LYS A 82 7.85 -5.59 12.32
C LYS A 82 7.25 -4.19 12.28
N ILE A 83 7.06 -3.63 11.09
CA ILE A 83 6.72 -2.22 10.92
C ILE A 83 5.21 -2.08 10.72
N PRO A 84 4.46 -1.45 11.65
CA PRO A 84 3.04 -1.22 11.48
C PRO A 84 2.77 -0.22 10.35
N GLY A 85 1.93 -0.61 9.41
CA GLY A 85 1.54 0.19 8.27
C GLY A 85 0.03 0.27 8.11
N LYS A 86 -0.40 1.17 7.23
CA LYS A 86 -1.76 1.31 6.74
C LYS A 86 -1.76 1.38 5.22
N ILE A 87 -2.77 0.76 4.60
CA ILE A 87 -3.04 0.90 3.17
C ILE A 87 -4.44 1.46 3.01
N PHE A 88 -4.57 2.52 2.21
CA PHE A 88 -5.88 3.02 1.78
C PHE A 88 -6.10 2.72 0.31
N MET A 89 -7.26 2.17 0.02
CA MET A 89 -7.68 1.87 -1.35
C MET A 89 -9.01 2.54 -1.67
N SER A 90 -9.14 2.98 -2.92
CA SER A 90 -10.40 3.48 -3.47
C SER A 90 -10.81 2.66 -4.68
N LYS A 91 -12.12 2.47 -4.85
CA LYS A 91 -12.66 1.79 -6.02
C LYS A 91 -12.31 2.61 -7.27
N SER A 92 -11.78 1.95 -8.28
CA SER A 92 -11.37 2.56 -9.54
C SER A 92 -11.82 1.64 -10.69
N PRO A 93 -13.08 1.80 -11.16
CA PRO A 93 -13.58 1.04 -12.30
C PRO A 93 -12.68 1.26 -13.52
N GLY A 94 -12.09 0.19 -14.06
CA GLY A 94 -11.11 0.25 -15.15
C GLY A 94 -9.64 0.09 -14.72
N SER A 95 -9.35 0.02 -13.41
CA SER A 95 -8.04 -0.44 -12.93
C SER A 95 -7.95 -1.98 -12.97
N LEU A 96 -6.72 -2.50 -12.97
CA LEU A 96 -6.40 -3.93 -13.09
C LEU A 96 -7.16 -4.84 -12.11
N THR A 97 -7.46 -4.34 -10.91
CA THR A 97 -8.13 -5.08 -9.84
C THR A 97 -9.49 -4.50 -9.48
N GLY A 98 -9.95 -3.45 -10.17
CA GLY A 98 -11.09 -2.63 -9.76
C GLY A 98 -10.80 -1.69 -8.57
N TRP A 99 -9.58 -1.73 -8.02
CA TRP A 99 -9.14 -0.92 -6.89
C TRP A 99 -7.75 -0.32 -7.12
N LYS A 100 -7.52 0.86 -6.55
CA LYS A 100 -6.18 1.50 -6.52
C LYS A 100 -5.76 1.81 -5.11
N ILE A 101 -4.48 1.60 -4.83
CA ILE A 101 -3.82 2.12 -3.63
C ILE A 101 -3.72 3.64 -3.80
N THR A 102 -4.36 4.36 -2.88
CA THR A 102 -4.40 5.82 -2.89
C THR A 102 -3.47 6.43 -1.86
N GLN A 103 -3.17 5.70 -0.78
CA GLN A 103 -2.27 6.16 0.27
C GLN A 103 -1.62 4.94 0.93
N LEU A 104 -0.36 5.11 1.32
CA LEU A 104 0.31 4.25 2.27
C LEU A 104 0.56 5.07 3.54
N GLY A 105 0.39 4.47 4.70
CA GLY A 105 0.73 5.09 5.96
C GLY A 105 1.64 4.16 6.72
N ILE A 106 2.56 4.70 7.51
CA ILE A 106 3.39 3.90 8.40
C ILE A 106 3.39 4.60 9.77
N GLU A 107 3.41 3.83 10.88
CA GLU A 107 3.42 4.39 12.26
C GLU A 107 4.81 4.87 12.71
N LYS A 108 5.03 6.18 12.85
CA LYS A 108 6.37 6.71 13.20
C LYS A 108 6.90 6.10 14.51
N PRO A 109 8.24 5.87 14.63
CA PRO A 109 8.84 5.51 15.90
C PRO A 109 8.52 6.59 16.94
N LYS A 110 8.03 6.17 18.11
CA LYS A 110 7.50 7.05 19.15
C LYS A 110 8.57 8.02 19.68
N SER A 111 8.58 9.26 19.19
CA SER A 111 8.94 10.39 20.03
C SER A 111 7.66 10.82 20.77
N VAL A 112 7.55 10.42 22.04
CA VAL A 112 6.56 10.96 22.99
C VAL A 112 5.09 10.52 22.81
N GLY A 113 4.75 9.36 23.38
CA GLY A 113 3.44 9.12 24.04
C GLY A 113 2.15 8.99 23.22
N LYS A 114 2.10 9.38 21.94
CA LYS A 114 0.91 9.20 21.07
C LYS A 114 1.29 8.51 19.76
N ARG A 115 0.46 7.57 19.29
CA ARG A 115 0.61 6.95 17.96
C ARG A 115 0.44 8.03 16.90
N HIS A 116 1.52 8.42 16.24
CA HIS A 116 1.47 9.36 15.13
C HIS A 116 1.63 8.57 13.83
N TRP A 117 0.57 8.52 13.05
CA TRP A 117 0.60 7.93 11.71
C TRP A 117 1.05 9.00 10.74
N GLU A 118 2.14 8.75 10.03
CA GLU A 118 2.44 9.53 8.85
C GLU A 118 1.86 8.81 7.64
N PHE A 119 0.92 9.50 7.01
CA PHE A 119 0.33 9.06 5.77
C PHE A 119 1.09 9.73 4.63
N SER A 120 1.56 8.94 3.67
CA SER A 120 2.11 9.46 2.43
C SER A 120 0.99 10.05 1.57
N MET A 121 0.47 11.21 1.96
CA MET A 121 -0.37 12.06 1.11
C MET A 121 0.55 12.96 0.29
N CYS A 122 1.17 12.39 -0.74
CA CYS A 122 2.25 13.08 -1.42
C CYS A 122 1.82 13.73 -2.72
N TYR A 123 2.02 15.05 -2.78
CA TYR A 123 1.87 15.86 -3.98
C TYR A 123 2.94 15.56 -5.05
N VAL A 124 4.02 14.83 -4.70
CA VAL A 124 5.19 14.53 -5.56
C VAL A 124 5.21 13.07 -6.08
N GLY A 125 4.12 12.31 -5.86
CA GLY A 125 3.99 10.91 -6.28
C GLY A 125 3.98 9.93 -5.10
N LEU A 126 3.14 8.90 -5.18
CA LEU A 126 2.92 7.92 -4.12
C LEU A 126 4.11 6.97 -3.93
N LEU A 127 4.86 6.66 -5.00
CA LEU A 127 5.99 5.74 -4.95
C LEU A 127 7.21 6.38 -4.25
N TRP A 128 7.49 7.66 -4.51
CA TRP A 128 8.60 8.37 -3.86
C TRP A 128 8.43 8.40 -2.35
N CYS A 129 7.25 8.74 -1.86
CA CYS A 129 7.01 8.78 -0.43
C CYS A 129 7.00 7.41 0.22
N ALA A 130 6.53 6.37 -0.47
CA ALA A 130 6.67 5.00 0.01
C ALA A 130 8.15 4.63 0.20
N ILE A 131 9.03 5.08 -0.71
CA ILE A 131 10.47 4.90 -0.59
C ILE A 131 11.03 5.65 0.63
N GLU A 132 10.72 6.95 0.79
CA GLU A 132 11.19 7.75 1.92
C GLU A 132 10.77 7.13 3.27
N SER A 133 9.51 6.72 3.38
CA SER A 133 8.99 6.06 4.59
C SER A 133 9.57 4.67 4.84
N VAL A 134 10.17 3.99 3.87
CA VAL A 134 10.90 2.73 4.12
C VAL A 134 12.38 2.99 4.44
N VAL A 135 13.00 3.97 3.78
CA VAL A 135 14.43 4.32 3.97
C VAL A 135 14.71 4.91 5.34
N GLU A 136 13.90 5.88 5.80
CA GLU A 136 14.09 6.54 7.10
C GLU A 136 13.97 5.52 8.27
N TRP A 137 13.41 4.34 8.02
CA TRP A 137 12.99 3.38 9.04
C TRP A 137 13.91 2.17 9.12
N GLY A 138 14.48 1.76 7.99
CA GLY A 138 15.65 0.88 7.98
C GLY A 138 16.79 1.46 8.83
N ASN A 139 16.97 2.78 8.80
CA ASN A 139 17.95 3.47 9.63
C ASN A 139 17.62 3.34 11.13
N HIS A 140 16.36 3.53 11.54
CA HIS A 140 15.96 3.44 12.95
C HIS A 140 15.86 2.01 13.53
N ILE A 141 15.75 0.97 12.69
CA ILE A 141 15.80 -0.43 13.15
C ILE A 141 17.23 -0.87 13.46
N HIS A 142 18.25 -0.25 12.82
CA HIS A 142 19.65 -0.54 13.06
C HIS A 142 20.26 0.23 14.25
N GLU A 143 19.50 1.15 14.86
CA GLU A 143 19.92 1.96 16.01
C GLU A 143 19.38 1.43 17.36
N GLN A 144 18.68 0.30 17.38
CA GLN A 144 18.20 -0.39 18.60
C GLN A 144 18.90 -1.76 18.76
#